data_AF-A0A917LSW7-F1
#
_entry.id   AF-A0A917LSW7-F1
#
_cell.length_a   1.000
_cell.length_b   1.000
_cell.length_c   1.000
_cell.angle_alpha   90.00
_cell.angle_beta   90.00
_cell.angle_gamma   90.00
#
_symmetry.space_group_name_H-M   'P 1'
#
loop_
_entity.id
_entity.type
_entity.pdbx_description
1 polymer ?
#
loop_
_entity_poly.entity_id
_entity_poly.type
_entity_poly.pdbx_seq_one_letter_code
_entity_poly.pdbx_strand_id
1 'polypeptide(L)'
;MLMALKRNEKGLTLIELLAVLVIVGIIAAIAIPAIGSTIAKSRDKADSASISLIEESALRYVTDKEYTTSQTISIDDLVSAGYLAKAPTLNKKNVTNVKADLSANDAWSITVTTTPKT
;
A
#
# COMPACT_ATOMS: atom_id res chain seq x y z
N MET A 1 15.23 -66.37 -16.86
CA MET A 1 15.64 -65.29 -17.78
C MET A 1 14.93 -64.02 -17.36
N LEU A 2 15.66 -62.96 -17.00
CA LEU A 2 15.12 -61.63 -16.73
C LEU A 2 15.67 -60.69 -17.82
N MET A 3 14.78 -60.14 -18.64
CA MET A 3 15.13 -59.11 -19.61
C MET A 3 15.25 -57.76 -18.88
N ALA A 4 16.43 -57.18 -18.90
CA ALA A 4 16.66 -55.85 -18.35
C ALA A 4 16.10 -54.78 -19.30
N LEU A 5 15.11 -54.00 -18.85
CA LEU A 5 14.64 -52.82 -19.56
C LEU A 5 15.72 -51.73 -19.50
N LYS A 6 16.33 -51.43 -20.64
CA LYS A 6 17.30 -50.33 -20.78
C LYS A 6 16.54 -49.01 -20.87
N ARG A 7 16.60 -48.18 -19.83
CA ARG A 7 16.05 -46.81 -19.83
C ARG A 7 16.88 -45.91 -20.74
N ASN A 8 16.23 -45.30 -21.72
CA ASN A 8 16.83 -44.34 -22.65
C ASN A 8 16.79 -42.94 -22.03
N GLU A 9 17.77 -42.64 -21.18
CA GLU A 9 17.93 -41.31 -20.56
C GLU A 9 18.50 -40.36 -21.63
N LYS A 10 17.63 -39.75 -22.45
CA LYS A 10 18.04 -38.63 -23.31
C LYS A 10 18.34 -37.44 -22.41
N GLY A 11 19.63 -37.17 -22.18
CA GLY A 11 20.09 -36.00 -21.43
C GLY A 11 19.83 -34.70 -22.18
N LEU A 12 19.43 -33.67 -21.45
CA LEU A 12 19.32 -32.30 -21.96
C LEU A 12 20.73 -31.77 -22.26
N THR A 13 20.93 -31.10 -23.40
CA THR A 13 22.25 -30.56 -23.75
C THR A 13 22.51 -29.23 -23.05
N LEU A 14 23.78 -28.92 -22.76
CA LEU A 14 24.15 -27.63 -22.15
C LEU A 14 23.78 -26.44 -23.04
N ILE A 15 23.83 -26.61 -24.37
CA ILE A 15 23.47 -25.57 -25.32
C ILE A 15 21.96 -25.24 -25.26
N GLU A 16 21.10 -26.23 -25.04
CA GLU A 16 19.66 -26.02 -24.85
C GLU A 16 19.37 -25.23 -23.58
N LEU A 17 20.04 -25.57 -22.47
CA LEU A 17 19.91 -24.80 -21.22
C LEU A 17 20.47 -23.38 -21.36
N LEU A 18 21.55 -23.19 -22.11
CA LEU A 18 22.17 -21.89 -22.32
C LEU A 18 21.26 -20.96 -23.14
N ALA A 19 20.64 -21.47 -24.21
CA ALA A 19 19.70 -20.68 -25.00
C ALA A 19 18.49 -20.20 -24.18
N VAL A 20 17.96 -21.06 -23.28
CA VAL A 20 16.84 -20.70 -22.39
C VAL A 20 17.24 -19.62 -21.39
N LEU A 21 18.43 -19.74 -20.78
CA LEU A 21 18.93 -18.74 -19.81
C LEU A 21 19.08 -17.36 -20.45
N VAL A 22 19.53 -17.30 -21.71
CA VAL A 22 19.64 -16.03 -22.45
C VAL A 22 18.27 -15.37 -22.60
N ILE A 23 17.25 -16.12 -23.03
CA ILE A 23 15.89 -15.59 -23.20
C ILE A 23 15.30 -15.14 -21.85
N VAL A 24 15.41 -15.97 -20.81
CA VAL A 24 14.94 -15.63 -19.46
C VAL A 24 15.69 -14.41 -18.91
N GLY A 25 16.99 -14.28 -19.18
CA GLY A 25 17.80 -13.14 -18.77
C GLY A 25 17.35 -11.83 -19.41
N ILE A 26 17.04 -11.83 -20.71
CA ILE A 26 16.52 -10.65 -21.41
C ILE A 26 15.15 -10.24 -20.85
N ILE A 27 14.24 -11.20 -20.63
CA ILE A 27 12.91 -10.93 -20.06
C ILE A 27 13.04 -10.38 -18.64
N ALA A 28 13.89 -11.00 -17.80
CA ALA A 28 14.10 -10.59 -16.41
C ALA A 28 14.65 -9.16 -16.31
N ALA A 29 15.58 -8.77 -17.20
CA ALA A 29 16.16 -7.44 -17.22
C ALA A 29 15.12 -6.32 -17.40
N ILE A 30 14.06 -6.57 -18.20
CA ILE A 30 12.98 -5.60 -18.45
C ILE A 30 11.88 -5.74 -17.38
N ALA A 31 11.53 -6.96 -17.00
CA ALA A 31 10.40 -7.24 -16.11
C ALA A 31 10.63 -6.76 -14.68
N ILE A 32 11.82 -6.98 -14.11
CA ILE A 32 12.15 -6.62 -12.72
C ILE A 32 11.92 -5.12 -12.42
N PRO A 33 12.50 -4.17 -13.17
CA PRO A 33 12.29 -2.74 -12.90
C PRO A 33 10.83 -2.31 -13.14
N ALA A 34 10.16 -2.86 -14.15
CA ALA A 34 8.77 -2.55 -14.46
C ALA A 34 7.82 -2.96 -13.31
N ILE A 35 7.97 -4.17 -12.79
CA ILE A 35 7.16 -4.71 -11.68
C ILE A 35 7.42 -3.93 -10.39
N GLY A 36 8.69 -3.64 -10.06
CA GLY A 36 9.04 -2.87 -8.86
C GLY A 36 8.39 -1.49 -8.83
N SER A 37 8.43 -0.76 -9.95
CA SER A 37 7.79 0.56 -10.06
C SER A 37 6.26 0.49 -9.94
N THR A 38 5.64 -0.55 -10.48
CA THR A 38 4.19 -0.75 -10.44
C THR A 38 3.70 -1.07 -9.03
N ILE A 39 4.45 -1.89 -8.29
CA ILE A 39 4.17 -2.19 -6.88
C ILE A 39 4.28 -0.91 -6.06
N ALA A 40 5.35 -0.12 -6.23
CA ALA A 40 5.53 1.14 -5.50
C ALA A 40 4.35 2.10 -5.71
N LYS A 41 3.95 2.30 -6.97
CA LYS A 41 2.77 3.13 -7.31
C LYS A 41 1.47 2.61 -6.72
N SER A 42 1.29 1.29 -6.70
CA SER A 42 0.09 0.67 -6.12
C SER A 42 0.02 0.88 -4.61
N ARG A 43 1.17 0.81 -3.92
CA ARG A 43 1.27 1.13 -2.49
C ARG A 43 0.99 2.59 -2.21
N ASP A 44 1.55 3.49 -3.01
CA ASP A 44 1.31 4.93 -2.85
C ASP A 44 -0.19 5.27 -3.09
N LYS A 45 -0.84 4.65 -4.07
CA LYS A 45 -2.29 4.79 -4.30
C LYS A 45 -3.13 4.27 -3.13
N ALA A 46 -2.76 3.12 -2.55
CA ALA A 46 -3.44 2.55 -1.39
C ALA A 46 -3.29 3.46 -0.15
N ASP A 47 -2.11 4.07 0.03
CA ASP A 47 -1.85 5.02 1.09
C ASP A 47 -2.69 6.29 0.90
N SER A 48 -2.76 6.85 -0.33
CA SER A 48 -3.62 8.00 -0.63
C SER A 48 -5.09 7.72 -0.37
N ALA A 49 -5.61 6.57 -0.79
CA ALA A 49 -7.00 6.18 -0.55
C ALA A 49 -7.31 6.07 0.96
N SER A 50 -6.37 5.53 1.73
CA SER A 50 -6.49 5.43 3.19
C SER A 50 -6.49 6.81 3.86
N ILE A 51 -5.66 7.74 3.38
CA ILE A 51 -5.64 9.12 3.87
C ILE A 51 -6.96 9.82 3.57
N SER A 52 -7.49 9.72 2.34
CA SER A 52 -8.79 10.32 2.00
C SER A 52 -9.94 9.77 2.85
N LEU A 53 -9.92 8.47 3.16
CA LEU A 53 -10.90 7.87 4.08
C LEU A 53 -10.81 8.49 5.48
N ILE A 54 -9.59 8.69 5.99
CA ILE A 54 -9.36 9.34 7.30
C ILE A 54 -9.83 10.78 7.28
N GLU A 55 -9.54 11.51 6.19
CA GLU A 55 -9.95 12.91 6.03
C GLU A 55 -11.48 13.06 6.02
N GLU A 56 -12.17 12.21 5.25
CA GLU A 56 -13.64 12.19 5.21
C GLU A 56 -14.23 11.85 6.58
N SER A 57 -13.64 10.86 7.27
CA SER A 57 -14.08 10.45 8.60
C SER A 57 -13.89 11.54 9.64
N ALA A 58 -12.77 12.26 9.59
CA ALA A 58 -12.49 13.39 10.46
C ALA A 58 -13.40 14.58 10.17
N LEU A 59 -13.66 14.88 8.89
CA LEU A 59 -14.62 15.91 8.49
C LEU A 59 -16.02 15.61 9.03
N ARG A 60 -16.46 14.36 8.90
CA ARG A 60 -17.73 13.89 9.45
C ARG A 60 -17.75 14.03 10.97
N TYR A 61 -16.67 13.66 11.65
CA TYR A 61 -16.55 13.78 13.11
C TYR A 61 -16.68 15.23 13.57
N VAL A 62 -15.99 16.18 12.93
CA VAL A 62 -16.06 17.58 13.35
C VAL A 62 -17.39 18.25 13.05
N THR A 63 -18.05 17.79 11.98
CA THR A 63 -19.37 18.28 11.59
C THR A 63 -20.45 17.75 12.53
N ASP A 64 -20.44 16.46 12.87
CA ASP A 64 -21.41 15.85 13.80
C ASP A 64 -21.29 16.38 15.23
N LYS A 65 -20.06 16.70 15.65
CA LYS A 65 -19.79 17.30 16.96
C LYS A 65 -20.00 18.81 17.01
N GLU A 66 -20.38 19.43 15.89
CA GLU A 66 -20.63 20.86 15.75
C GLU A 66 -19.46 21.71 16.30
N TYR A 67 -18.22 21.30 16.06
CA TYR A 67 -17.08 22.11 16.49
C TYR A 67 -17.08 23.44 15.75
N THR A 68 -16.67 24.50 16.45
CA THR A 68 -16.61 25.88 15.92
C THR A 68 -15.19 26.42 15.86
N THR A 69 -14.20 25.59 16.21
CA THR A 69 -12.78 25.93 16.23
C THR A 69 -11.94 24.77 15.69
N SER A 70 -10.72 25.05 15.24
CA SER A 70 -9.78 24.00 14.84
C SER A 70 -9.57 22.97 15.95
N GLN A 71 -9.51 21.69 15.57
CA GLN A 71 -9.31 20.57 16.49
C GLN A 71 -8.19 19.66 16.03
N THR A 72 -7.40 19.16 16.98
CA THR A 72 -6.49 18.03 16.74
C THR A 72 -7.12 16.79 17.34
N ILE A 73 -7.38 15.79 16.51
CA ILE A 73 -8.10 14.56 16.87
C ILE A 73 -7.14 13.38 16.71
N SER A 74 -7.11 12.48 17.68
CA SER A 74 -6.35 11.23 17.53
C SER A 74 -7.08 10.27 16.61
N ILE A 75 -6.36 9.43 15.86
CA ILE A 75 -6.99 8.35 15.07
C ILE A 75 -7.76 7.39 15.99
N ASP A 76 -7.25 7.13 17.19
CA ASP A 76 -7.93 6.29 18.18
C ASP A 76 -9.28 6.86 18.62
N ASP A 77 -9.43 8.19 18.64
CA ASP A 77 -10.70 8.85 18.97
C ASP A 77 -11.71 8.65 17.83
N LEU A 78 -11.27 8.72 16.56
CA LEU A 78 -12.13 8.43 15.40
C LEU A 78 -12.60 6.97 15.40
N VAL A 79 -11.73 6.05 15.82
CA VAL A 79 -12.08 4.63 15.92
C VAL A 79 -13.04 4.40 17.08
N SER A 80 -12.75 4.96 18.24
CA SER A 80 -13.60 4.82 19.44
C SER A 80 -14.97 5.47 19.27
N ALA A 81 -15.04 6.59 18.55
CA ALA A 81 -16.28 7.27 18.21
C ALA A 81 -17.06 6.59 17.06
N GLY A 82 -16.53 5.53 16.45
CA GLY A 82 -17.20 4.75 15.41
C GLY A 82 -17.15 5.36 14.00
N TYR A 83 -16.36 6.41 13.79
CA TYR A 83 -16.16 7.05 12.49
C TYR A 83 -15.19 6.26 11.61
N LEU A 84 -14.29 5.50 12.22
CA LEU A 84 -13.42 4.54 11.55
C LEU A 84 -13.61 3.16 12.18
N ALA A 85 -13.81 2.12 11.36
CA ALA A 85 -13.89 0.75 11.88
C ALA A 85 -12.54 0.26 12.45
N LYS A 86 -11.43 0.78 11.91
CA LYS A 86 -10.06 0.49 12.33
C LYS A 86 -9.12 1.57 11.81
N ALA A 87 -8.04 1.86 12.56
CA ALA A 87 -6.95 2.70 12.09
C ALA A 87 -6.32 2.12 10.80
N PRO A 88 -6.35 2.85 9.67
CA PRO A 88 -5.73 2.38 8.42
C PRO A 88 -4.21 2.27 8.58
N THR A 89 -3.65 1.15 8.11
CA THR A 89 -2.20 0.94 8.11
C THR A 89 -1.62 1.40 6.78
N LEU A 90 -0.84 2.48 6.77
CA LEU A 90 -0.11 2.90 5.57
C LEU A 90 1.16 2.07 5.38
N ASN A 91 1.65 2.04 4.13
CA ASN A 91 2.81 1.26 3.74
C ASN A 91 4.12 1.88 4.25
N LYS A 92 4.26 3.22 4.20
CA LYS A 92 5.51 3.92 4.56
C LYS A 92 5.46 4.69 5.89
N LYS A 93 4.27 4.94 6.42
CA LYS A 93 4.06 5.83 7.58
C LYS A 93 3.00 5.26 8.51
N ASN A 94 2.92 5.78 9.73
CA ASN A 94 1.78 5.59 10.61
C ASN A 94 0.99 6.89 10.68
N VAL A 95 -0.33 6.81 10.67
CA VAL A 95 -1.17 7.98 10.92
C VAL A 95 -1.37 8.09 12.43
N THR A 96 -0.99 9.23 13.00
CA THR A 96 -1.07 9.44 14.45
C THR A 96 -2.24 10.36 14.80
N ASN A 97 -2.35 11.49 14.10
CA ASN A 97 -3.35 12.49 14.40
C ASN A 97 -3.92 13.08 13.11
N VAL A 98 -5.13 13.60 13.21
CA VAL A 98 -5.77 14.39 12.17
C VAL A 98 -6.03 15.77 12.72
N LYS A 99 -5.57 16.80 12.01
CA LYS A 99 -5.89 18.19 12.32
C LYS A 99 -7.03 18.63 11.42
N ALA A 100 -8.10 19.12 12.03
CA ALA A 100 -9.19 19.76 11.33
C ALA A 100 -9.09 21.26 11.60
N ASP A 101 -8.75 22.04 10.59
CA ASP A 101 -8.63 23.49 10.68
C ASP A 101 -9.85 24.16 10.07
N LEU A 102 -10.46 25.09 10.81
CA LEU A 102 -11.61 25.86 10.34
C LEU A 102 -11.11 27.16 9.70
N SER A 103 -11.38 27.31 8.41
CA SER A 103 -11.09 28.54 7.67
C SER A 103 -12.07 29.65 8.05
N ALA A 104 -11.69 30.92 7.80
CA ALA A 104 -12.52 32.09 8.07
C ALA A 104 -13.89 32.11 7.33
N ASN A 105 -14.07 31.23 6.33
CA ASN A 105 -15.32 31.05 5.59
C ASN A 105 -16.11 29.80 6.05
N ASP A 106 -15.89 29.32 7.27
CA ASP A 106 -16.48 28.09 7.83
C ASP A 106 -16.18 26.81 7.02
N ALA A 107 -15.14 26.85 6.19
CA ALA A 107 -14.69 25.69 5.43
C ALA A 107 -13.64 24.90 6.22
N TRP A 108 -13.87 23.61 6.41
CA TRP A 108 -12.91 22.71 7.06
C TRP A 108 -11.80 22.26 6.09
N SER A 109 -10.55 22.44 6.51
CA SER A 109 -9.40 21.78 5.90
C SER A 109 -8.87 20.69 6.83
N ILE A 110 -8.79 19.46 6.32
CA ILE A 110 -8.29 18.32 7.10
C ILE A 110 -6.85 18.02 6.70
N THR A 111 -5.96 17.94 7.68
CA THR A 111 -4.55 17.58 7.49
C THR A 111 -4.20 16.36 8.32
N VAL A 112 -3.80 15.28 7.66
CA VAL A 112 -3.38 14.04 8.31
C VAL A 112 -1.90 14.13 8.72
N THR A 113 -1.63 14.07 10.02
CA THR A 113 -0.27 14.04 10.56
C THR A 113 0.22 12.60 10.64
N THR A 114 1.28 12.31 9.88
CA THR A 114 1.87 10.98 9.79
C THR A 114 3.27 10.96 10.42
N THR A 115 3.58 9.95 11.23
CA THR A 115 4.95 9.66 11.66
C THR A 115 5.60 8.60 10.75
N PRO A 116 6.93 8.60 10.59
CA PRO A 116 7.61 7.53 9.88
C PRO A 116 7.30 6.18 10.54
N LYS A 117 7.03 5.15 9.73
CA LYS A 117 6.92 3.78 10.22
C LYS A 117 8.34 3.23 10.38
N THR A 118 8.71 2.87 11.60
CA THR A 118 9.97 2.17 11.93
C THR A 118 10.03 0.80 11.28
#